data_AF-A0A223S6P0-F1
#
_entry.id   AF-A0A223S6P0-F1
#
_cell.length_a   1.000
_cell.length_b   1.000
_cell.length_c   1.000
_cell.angle_alpha   90.00
_cell.angle_beta   90.00
_cell.angle_gamma   90.00
#
_symmetry.space_group_name_H-M   'P 1'
#
loop_
_entity.id
_entity.type
_entity.pdbx_description
1 polymer ?
#
loop_
_entity_poly.entity_id
_entity_poly.type
_entity_poly.pdbx_seq_one_letter_code
_entity_poly.pdbx_strand_id
1 'polypeptide(L)'
;MTDRKYLKDFTILGPGGVGGVLAGLLAREAPGDGGDGGDDHRVRVVASESTAQRITTDGLRVESEAFGDFTVRPDARAKLTERTDVLFVAVKGTTLDAALERISADAVEDALIVPLLNGFEHVETLRSRFPRAHVVSASILVSASRPAAGRIQHTGPVTSIEMAGPAAVADRLDTLAATLRAAGVGVDILDSEDGVLWKKYSFLLPAALVCAHTRLPIGEARVTHRATMVDILREARSVAAVRGVAIDPDEVLKVADSRPAHVKPSLLFDLENGHPMEVDALGGALLRAARDAGIDTPVTARIVADLEAVNNARTA
;
A
#
# COMPACT_ATOMS: atom_id res chain seq x y z
N MET A 1 3.19 25.63 -18.33
CA MET A 1 3.41 24.18 -18.17
C MET A 1 4.91 23.97 -18.08
N THR A 2 5.44 23.93 -16.87
CA THR A 2 6.85 23.63 -16.65
C THR A 2 7.03 22.12 -16.85
N ASP A 3 7.90 21.74 -17.76
CA ASP A 3 8.27 20.36 -18.07
C ASP A 3 8.99 19.74 -16.85
N ARG A 4 8.22 19.20 -15.89
CA ARG A 4 8.74 18.65 -14.61
C ARG A 4 9.25 17.22 -14.82
N LYS A 5 10.28 17.06 -15.65
CA LYS A 5 11.01 15.79 -15.78
C LYS A 5 11.76 15.39 -14.51
N TYR A 6 12.01 16.35 -13.60
CA TYR A 6 12.76 16.15 -12.36
C TYR A 6 11.82 16.13 -11.16
N LEU A 7 11.75 14.98 -10.49
CA LEU A 7 11.02 14.81 -9.23
C LEU A 7 11.99 15.11 -8.08
N LYS A 8 11.72 16.17 -7.32
CA LYS A 8 12.59 16.62 -6.22
C LYS A 8 11.88 16.58 -4.88
N ASP A 9 10.58 16.82 -4.82
CA ASP A 9 9.81 16.82 -3.58
C ASP A 9 8.97 15.55 -3.42
N PHE A 10 9.39 14.68 -2.50
CA PHE A 10 8.71 13.43 -2.16
C PHE A 10 8.01 13.58 -0.81
N THR A 11 6.69 13.38 -0.80
CA THR A 11 5.90 13.38 0.43
C THR A 11 5.35 11.99 0.72
N ILE A 12 5.48 11.52 1.96
CA ILE A 12 4.89 10.28 2.44
C ILE A 12 3.74 10.62 3.39
N LEU A 13 2.51 10.31 3.00
CA LEU A 13 1.35 10.35 3.87
C LEU A 13 1.21 9.01 4.60
N GLY A 14 1.39 9.05 5.92
CA GLY A 14 1.28 7.87 6.79
C GLY A 14 2.60 7.13 6.97
N PRO A 15 3.44 7.50 7.95
CA PRO A 15 4.64 6.75 8.30
C PRO A 15 4.26 5.53 9.16
N GLY A 16 3.48 4.61 8.58
CA GLY A 16 3.27 3.25 9.08
C GLY A 16 4.46 2.34 8.75
N GLY A 17 4.30 1.02 8.79
CA GLY A 17 5.36 0.09 8.36
C GLY A 17 5.82 0.38 6.93
N VAL A 18 4.89 0.42 5.97
CA VAL A 18 5.14 0.72 4.55
C VAL A 18 5.76 2.11 4.36
N GLY A 19 5.02 3.16 4.77
CA GLY A 19 5.46 4.54 4.55
C GLY A 19 6.73 4.90 5.31
N GLY A 20 6.95 4.31 6.49
CA GLY A 20 8.14 4.52 7.29
C GLY A 20 9.40 3.92 6.66
N VAL A 21 9.32 2.71 6.09
CA VAL A 21 10.43 2.14 5.30
C VAL A 21 10.74 3.05 4.11
N LEU A 22 9.73 3.43 3.35
CA LEU A 22 9.92 4.24 2.15
C LEU A 22 10.48 5.64 2.45
N ALA A 23 9.92 6.33 3.45
CA ALA A 23 10.44 7.61 3.91
C ALA A 23 11.88 7.48 4.42
N GLY A 24 12.18 6.40 5.15
CA GLY A 24 13.52 6.09 5.64
C GLY A 24 14.53 5.95 4.50
N LEU A 25 14.24 5.10 3.52
CA LEU A 25 15.12 4.81 2.39
C LEU A 25 15.34 6.05 1.52
N LEU A 26 14.26 6.76 1.14
CA LEU A 26 14.38 7.97 0.32
C LEU A 26 15.16 9.07 1.04
N ALA A 27 14.94 9.27 2.35
CA ALA A 27 15.63 10.29 3.11
C ALA A 27 17.09 9.94 3.41
N ARG A 28 17.46 8.65 3.37
CA ARG A 28 18.84 8.20 3.55
C ARG A 28 19.70 8.51 2.32
N GLU A 29 19.13 8.41 1.13
CA GLU A 29 19.80 8.76 -0.13
C GLU A 29 19.80 10.27 -0.42
N ALA A 30 18.97 11.04 0.29
CA ALA A 30 18.99 12.50 0.18
C ALA A 30 20.33 13.03 0.75
N PRO A 31 21.09 13.85 0.00
CA PRO A 31 22.33 14.42 0.52
C PRO A 31 22.08 15.21 1.80
N GLY A 32 22.98 15.07 2.79
CA GLY A 32 22.93 15.88 4.00
C GLY A 32 23.16 17.36 3.69
N ASP A 33 22.55 18.25 4.46
CA ASP A 33 22.70 19.71 4.38
C ASP A 33 24.17 20.11 4.15
N GLY A 34 24.58 20.43 2.90
CA GLY A 34 25.89 21.03 2.62
C GLY A 34 26.62 20.69 1.31
N GLY A 35 26.06 19.92 0.37
CA GLY A 35 26.74 19.60 -0.90
C GLY A 35 26.22 20.42 -2.09
N ASP A 36 26.94 21.45 -2.52
CA ASP A 36 26.56 22.40 -3.58
C ASP A 36 26.65 21.82 -5.02
N GLY A 37 26.17 20.59 -5.28
CA GLY A 37 26.35 19.97 -6.60
C GLY A 37 25.71 18.61 -6.92
N GLY A 38 24.60 18.21 -6.30
CA GLY A 38 23.86 16.99 -6.65
C GLY A 38 22.39 17.25 -6.99
N ASP A 39 21.75 16.37 -7.76
CA ASP A 39 20.30 16.31 -7.99
C ASP A 39 19.55 16.04 -6.66
N ASP A 40 19.46 17.04 -5.78
CA ASP A 40 18.91 16.91 -4.43
C ASP A 40 17.39 16.68 -4.46
N HIS A 41 16.95 15.60 -3.81
CA HIS A 41 15.54 15.39 -3.46
C HIS A 41 15.26 15.59 -1.98
N ARG A 42 14.14 16.26 -1.69
CA ARG A 42 13.61 16.52 -0.34
C ARG A 42 12.55 15.49 0.01
N VAL A 43 12.63 14.95 1.22
CA VAL A 43 11.64 14.01 1.76
C VAL A 43 10.85 14.64 2.91
N ARG A 44 9.52 14.67 2.76
CA ARG A 44 8.57 15.08 3.80
C ARG A 44 7.74 13.91 4.29
N VAL A 45 7.37 13.92 5.56
CA VAL A 45 6.46 12.95 6.18
C VAL A 45 5.24 13.68 6.72
N VAL A 46 4.04 13.24 6.33
CA VAL A 46 2.77 13.79 6.83
C VAL A 46 2.09 12.75 7.70
N ALA A 47 1.78 13.12 8.94
CA ALA A 47 1.21 12.23 9.95
C ALA A 47 0.29 12.97 10.94
N SER A 48 -0.16 12.30 12.02
CA SER A 48 -0.73 13.01 13.16
C SER A 48 0.29 13.97 13.77
N GLU A 49 -0.16 15.03 14.43
CA GLU A 49 0.71 15.99 15.12
C GLU A 49 1.67 15.31 16.09
N SER A 50 1.14 14.38 16.90
CA SER A 50 1.93 13.57 17.84
C SER A 50 3.00 12.71 17.15
N THR A 51 2.71 12.16 15.96
CA THR A 51 3.68 11.35 15.21
C THR A 51 4.72 12.23 14.54
N ALA A 52 4.31 13.34 13.95
CA ALA A 52 5.20 14.31 13.33
C ALA A 52 6.19 14.87 14.35
N GLN A 53 5.72 15.28 15.53
CA GLN A 53 6.57 15.79 16.61
C GLN A 53 7.59 14.74 17.07
N ARG A 54 7.19 13.48 17.20
CA ARG A 54 8.12 12.39 17.55
C ARG A 54 9.19 12.17 16.48
N ILE A 55 8.84 12.20 15.20
CA ILE A 55 9.82 12.07 14.11
C ILE A 55 10.78 13.27 14.10
N THR A 56 10.28 14.49 14.32
CA THR A 56 11.13 15.69 14.40
C THR A 56 12.12 15.63 15.56
N THR A 57 11.68 15.20 16.75
CA THR A 57 12.54 15.14 17.94
C THR A 57 13.48 13.93 17.94
N ASP A 58 12.94 12.73 17.73
CA ASP A 58 13.66 11.47 17.93
C ASP A 58 14.24 10.89 16.63
N GLY A 59 13.84 11.44 15.48
CA GLY A 59 14.09 10.86 14.17
C GLY A 59 13.16 9.68 13.84
N LEU A 60 13.20 9.29 12.56
CA LEU A 60 12.61 8.07 12.05
C LEU A 60 13.69 6.98 12.04
N ARG A 61 13.61 6.06 13.00
CA ARG A 61 14.49 4.88 13.09
C ARG A 61 13.88 3.73 12.31
N VAL A 62 14.65 3.15 11.41
CA VAL A 62 14.33 1.93 10.69
C VAL A 62 15.30 0.85 11.12
N GLU A 63 14.77 -0.22 11.70
CA GLU A 63 15.49 -1.46 11.95
C GLU A 63 15.19 -2.39 10.78
N SER A 64 16.24 -2.81 10.06
CA SER A 64 16.06 -3.54 8.80
C SER A 64 17.07 -4.64 8.64
N GLU A 65 16.57 -5.85 8.40
CA GLU A 65 17.43 -6.99 8.04
C GLU A 65 18.09 -6.81 6.66
N ALA A 66 17.37 -6.22 5.70
CA ALA A 66 17.87 -6.03 4.33
C ALA A 66 18.80 -4.81 4.14
N PHE A 67 18.54 -3.70 4.85
CA PHE A 67 19.20 -2.40 4.61
C PHE A 67 20.11 -1.94 5.76
N GLY A 68 20.25 -2.76 6.80
CA GLY A 68 20.85 -2.37 8.07
C GLY A 68 19.99 -1.36 8.83
N ASP A 69 20.33 -1.14 10.10
CA ASP A 69 19.56 -0.20 10.91
C ASP A 69 20.08 1.24 10.76
N PHE A 70 19.18 2.20 10.57
CA PHE A 70 19.55 3.60 10.41
C PHE A 70 18.49 4.54 10.97
N THR A 71 18.87 5.80 11.19
CA THR A 71 17.96 6.86 11.64
C THR A 71 18.10 8.06 10.72
N VAL A 72 16.97 8.54 10.20
CA VAL A 72 16.90 9.77 9.40
C VAL A 72 15.98 10.79 10.08
N ARG A 73 16.08 12.06 9.68
CA ARG A 73 15.24 13.15 10.20
C ARG A 73 14.56 13.91 9.06
N PRO A 74 13.62 13.26 8.34
CA PRO A 74 12.86 13.95 7.30
C PRO A 74 12.01 15.08 7.90
N ASP A 75 11.64 16.04 7.07
CA ASP A 75 10.73 17.12 7.45
C ASP A 75 9.33 16.54 7.75
N ALA A 76 8.99 16.42 9.04
CA ALA A 76 7.75 15.79 9.50
C ALA A 76 6.71 16.82 9.92
N ARG A 77 5.49 16.71 9.38
CA ARG A 77 4.43 17.71 9.53
C ARG A 77 3.06 17.08 9.77
N ALA A 78 2.17 17.85 10.37
CA ALA A 78 0.77 17.45 10.56
C ALA A 78 -0.08 17.63 9.28
N LYS A 79 0.30 18.58 8.41
CA LYS A 79 -0.38 18.91 7.15
C LYS A 79 0.62 19.24 6.05
N LEU A 80 0.23 18.97 4.80
CA LEU A 80 0.94 19.39 3.60
C LEU A 80 0.19 20.54 2.93
N THR A 81 0.81 21.72 2.92
CA THR A 81 0.32 22.93 2.23
C THR A 81 1.24 23.38 1.11
N GLU A 82 2.50 22.94 1.14
CA GLU A 82 3.52 23.22 0.14
C GLU A 82 3.42 22.22 -1.01
N ARG A 83 3.81 22.63 -2.22
CA ARG A 83 3.79 21.73 -3.39
C ARG A 83 4.71 20.52 -3.20
N THR A 84 4.30 19.38 -3.73
CA THR A 84 5.09 18.15 -3.82
C THR A 84 5.10 17.64 -5.26
N ASP A 85 6.17 16.95 -5.68
CA ASP A 85 6.22 16.28 -6.99
C ASP A 85 5.55 14.91 -6.95
N VAL A 86 5.79 14.18 -5.84
CA VAL A 86 5.27 12.84 -5.59
C VAL A 86 4.62 12.79 -4.21
N LEU A 87 3.42 12.22 -4.13
CA LEU A 87 2.76 11.88 -2.88
C LEU A 87 2.57 10.36 -2.80
N PHE A 88 3.29 9.71 -1.89
CA PHE A 88 3.00 8.32 -1.53
C PHE A 88 1.90 8.28 -0.48
N VAL A 89 0.85 7.49 -0.73
CA VAL A 89 -0.24 7.28 0.23
C VAL A 89 -0.08 5.88 0.83
N ALA A 90 0.39 5.80 2.08
CA ALA A 90 0.79 4.57 2.75
C ALA A 90 0.06 4.32 4.07
N VAL A 91 -1.16 4.87 4.19
CA VAL A 91 -2.08 4.63 5.32
C VAL A 91 -2.89 3.35 5.10
N LYS A 92 -3.53 2.85 6.17
CA LYS A 92 -4.53 1.79 6.03
C LYS A 92 -5.83 2.35 5.45
N GLY A 93 -6.57 1.52 4.72
CA GLY A 93 -7.86 1.87 4.11
C GLY A 93 -8.86 2.41 5.13
N THR A 94 -8.88 1.85 6.34
CA THR A 94 -9.69 2.31 7.48
C THR A 94 -9.41 3.74 7.94
N THR A 95 -8.28 4.33 7.51
CA THR A 95 -7.86 5.69 7.87
C THR A 95 -7.63 6.60 6.67
N LEU A 96 -7.97 6.15 5.45
CA LEU A 96 -7.66 6.86 4.22
C LEU A 96 -8.28 8.26 4.22
N ASP A 97 -9.61 8.37 4.37
CA ASP A 97 -10.31 9.66 4.29
C ASP A 97 -9.77 10.68 5.30
N ALA A 98 -9.66 10.27 6.57
CA ALA A 98 -9.11 11.11 7.63
C ALA A 98 -7.65 11.49 7.35
N ALA A 99 -6.85 10.63 6.71
CA ALA A 99 -5.49 10.95 6.31
C ALA A 99 -5.44 11.99 5.20
N LEU A 100 -6.33 11.89 4.21
CA LEU A 100 -6.40 12.81 3.07
C LEU A 100 -6.79 14.24 3.47
N GLU A 101 -7.47 14.43 4.61
CA GLU A 101 -7.72 15.78 5.18
C GLU A 101 -6.43 16.55 5.53
N ARG A 102 -5.30 15.85 5.66
CA ARG A 102 -3.99 16.47 5.92
C ARG A 102 -3.33 17.02 4.67
N ILE A 103 -3.90 16.75 3.49
CA ILE A 103 -3.31 17.12 2.20
C ILE A 103 -4.14 18.24 1.57
N SER A 104 -3.54 19.41 1.39
CA SER A 104 -4.14 20.48 0.59
C SER A 104 -4.22 20.06 -0.88
N ALA A 105 -5.34 20.34 -1.55
CA ALA A 105 -5.49 20.06 -2.97
C ALA A 105 -4.50 20.84 -3.84
N ASP A 106 -4.08 22.03 -3.40
CA ASP A 106 -3.09 22.85 -4.11
C ASP A 106 -1.65 22.31 -3.94
N ALA A 107 -1.39 21.59 -2.86
CA ALA A 107 -0.09 20.96 -2.62
C ALA A 107 0.19 19.81 -3.59
N VAL A 108 -0.87 19.17 -4.10
CA VAL A 108 -0.80 18.01 -5.00
C VAL A 108 -1.28 18.32 -6.41
N GLU A 109 -1.50 19.60 -6.75
CA GLU A 109 -1.77 19.98 -8.14
C GLU A 109 -0.60 19.55 -9.03
N ASP A 110 -0.90 18.78 -10.08
CA ASP A 110 0.06 18.18 -11.01
C ASP A 110 1.05 17.21 -10.33
N ALA A 111 0.84 16.81 -9.07
CA ALA A 111 1.67 15.81 -8.41
C ALA A 111 1.36 14.40 -8.91
N LEU A 112 2.34 13.51 -8.82
CA LEU A 112 2.16 12.08 -9.02
C LEU A 112 1.74 11.46 -7.68
N ILE A 113 0.52 10.94 -7.60
CA ILE A 113 0.01 10.27 -6.39
C ILE A 113 0.17 8.76 -6.57
N VAL A 114 0.92 8.15 -5.67
CA VAL A 114 1.28 6.73 -5.68
C VAL A 114 0.69 6.06 -4.44
N PRO A 115 -0.52 5.48 -4.53
CA PRO A 115 -1.11 4.75 -3.42
C PRO A 115 -0.47 3.38 -3.24
N LEU A 116 -0.15 3.04 -1.99
CA LEU A 116 0.47 1.76 -1.62
C LEU A 116 -0.45 0.93 -0.72
N LEU A 117 -1.76 1.23 -0.74
CA LEU A 117 -2.77 0.52 0.03
C LEU A 117 -3.03 -0.86 -0.56
N ASN A 118 -3.57 -1.77 0.25
CA ASN A 118 -4.15 -3.01 -0.26
C ASN A 118 -5.54 -2.75 -0.88
N GLY A 119 -6.01 -3.66 -1.73
CA GLY A 119 -7.26 -3.50 -2.47
C GLY A 119 -7.06 -2.74 -3.78
N PHE A 120 -8.16 -2.23 -4.35
CA PHE A 120 -8.13 -1.57 -5.66
C PHE A 120 -8.98 -0.29 -5.74
N GLU A 121 -10.00 -0.13 -4.90
CA GLU A 121 -10.94 1.03 -4.97
C GLU A 121 -10.27 2.38 -4.65
N HIS A 122 -9.20 2.37 -3.84
CA HIS A 122 -8.55 3.58 -3.36
C HIS A 122 -8.01 4.48 -4.48
N VAL A 123 -7.70 3.91 -5.66
CA VAL A 123 -7.25 4.68 -6.83
C VAL A 123 -8.34 5.64 -7.30
N GLU A 124 -9.58 5.16 -7.42
CA GLU A 124 -10.71 5.99 -7.87
C GLU A 124 -11.11 7.02 -6.80
N THR A 125 -11.04 6.64 -5.52
CA THR A 125 -11.20 7.58 -4.40
C THR A 125 -10.21 8.74 -4.50
N LEU A 126 -8.94 8.45 -4.78
CA LEU A 126 -7.89 9.47 -4.90
C LEU A 126 -8.08 10.35 -6.15
N ARG A 127 -8.49 9.77 -7.29
CA ARG A 127 -8.79 10.52 -8.52
C ARG A 127 -9.95 11.49 -8.31
N SER A 128 -11.01 11.02 -7.67
CA SER A 128 -12.17 11.85 -7.31
C SER A 128 -11.77 12.97 -6.34
N ARG A 129 -10.89 12.68 -5.38
CA ARG A 129 -10.47 13.64 -4.34
C ARG A 129 -9.48 14.69 -4.84
N PHE A 130 -8.61 14.32 -5.79
CA PHE A 130 -7.55 15.18 -6.34
C PHE A 130 -7.57 15.15 -7.88
N PRO A 131 -8.60 15.74 -8.52
CA PRO A 131 -8.79 15.66 -9.97
C PRO A 131 -7.72 16.40 -10.79
N ARG A 132 -6.91 17.24 -10.15
CA ARG A 132 -5.77 17.94 -10.79
C ARG A 132 -4.43 17.23 -10.56
N ALA A 133 -4.42 16.08 -9.89
CA ALA A 133 -3.23 15.26 -9.68
C ALA A 133 -3.22 14.09 -10.66
N HIS A 134 -2.05 13.49 -10.86
CA HIS A 134 -1.91 12.26 -11.63
C HIS A 134 -1.86 11.07 -10.68
N VAL A 135 -2.99 10.39 -10.50
CA VAL A 135 -3.07 9.18 -9.67
C VAL A 135 -2.77 7.95 -10.52
N VAL A 136 -1.72 7.23 -10.14
CA VAL A 136 -1.31 5.97 -10.77
C VAL A 136 -1.72 4.78 -9.91
N SER A 137 -1.75 3.60 -10.52
CA SER A 137 -1.95 2.36 -9.79
C SER A 137 -0.61 1.82 -9.33
N ALA A 138 -0.52 1.46 -8.05
CA ALA A 138 0.71 0.93 -7.47
C ALA A 138 0.43 -0.15 -6.43
N SER A 139 1.38 -1.07 -6.30
CA SER A 139 1.32 -2.19 -5.38
C SER A 139 2.70 -2.39 -4.79
N ILE A 140 2.79 -2.46 -3.46
CA ILE A 140 4.05 -2.73 -2.77
C ILE A 140 4.06 -4.15 -2.17
N LEU A 141 5.20 -4.82 -2.31
CA LEU A 141 5.58 -5.99 -1.53
C LEU A 141 6.65 -5.58 -0.52
N VAL A 142 6.28 -5.58 0.75
CA VAL A 142 7.15 -5.25 1.88
C VAL A 142 6.60 -5.89 3.15
N SER A 143 7.50 -6.31 4.05
CA SER A 143 7.14 -6.80 5.38
C SER A 143 7.66 -5.82 6.43
N ALA A 144 6.79 -4.94 6.91
CA ALA A 144 7.16 -3.94 7.91
C ALA A 144 6.04 -3.66 8.91
N SER A 145 6.44 -3.37 10.14
CA SER A 145 5.55 -2.95 11.23
C SER A 145 6.01 -1.62 11.80
N ARG A 146 5.14 -0.99 12.59
CA ARG A 146 5.45 0.24 13.33
C ARG A 146 5.21 0.01 14.83
N PRO A 147 6.21 -0.48 15.58
CA PRO A 147 6.07 -0.72 17.01
C PRO A 147 5.77 0.55 17.81
N ALA A 148 6.28 1.70 17.36
CA ALA A 148 6.01 3.01 17.95
C ALA A 148 6.12 4.13 16.90
N ALA A 149 5.59 5.31 17.19
CA ALA A 149 5.77 6.47 16.33
C ALA A 149 7.27 6.78 16.15
N GLY A 150 7.72 6.87 14.89
CA GLY A 150 9.14 7.04 14.56
C GLY A 150 10.01 5.79 14.71
N ARG A 151 9.42 4.61 14.95
CA ARG A 151 10.11 3.30 15.02
C ARG A 151 9.50 2.34 14.01
N ILE A 152 10.30 1.88 13.07
CA ILE A 152 9.91 0.96 12.00
C ILE A 152 10.73 -0.31 12.11
N GLN A 153 10.05 -1.45 12.03
CA GLN A 153 10.69 -2.76 11.97
C GLN A 153 10.44 -3.35 10.58
N HIS A 154 11.50 -3.60 9.82
CA HIS A 154 11.47 -4.14 8.46
C HIS A 154 12.16 -5.51 8.43
N THR A 155 11.37 -6.56 8.26
CA THR A 155 11.80 -7.97 8.43
C THR A 155 11.78 -8.77 7.13
N GLY A 156 11.45 -8.13 6.00
CA GLY A 156 11.39 -8.78 4.70
C GLY A 156 12.70 -8.64 3.93
N PRO A 157 13.13 -9.68 3.18
CA PRO A 157 14.27 -9.54 2.26
C PRO A 157 13.91 -8.78 0.98
N VAL A 158 12.62 -8.54 0.73
CA VAL A 158 12.11 -7.88 -0.47
C VAL A 158 11.40 -6.59 -0.10
N THR A 159 11.78 -5.51 -0.77
CA THR A 159 11.02 -4.26 -0.85
C THR A 159 10.90 -3.91 -2.33
N SER A 160 9.69 -4.05 -2.89
CA SER A 160 9.46 -3.79 -4.31
C SER A 160 8.11 -3.15 -4.58
N ILE A 161 8.05 -2.26 -5.56
CA ILE A 161 6.84 -1.57 -6.00
C ILE A 161 6.60 -1.87 -7.48
N GLU A 162 5.41 -2.37 -7.80
CA GLU A 162 4.91 -2.41 -9.18
C GLU A 162 4.00 -1.20 -9.39
N MET A 163 4.15 -0.50 -10.51
CA MET A 163 3.36 0.69 -10.85
C MET A 163 2.89 0.67 -12.29
N ALA A 164 1.76 1.30 -12.57
CA ALA A 164 1.27 1.54 -13.92
C ALA A 164 0.48 2.84 -13.94
N GLY A 165 0.54 3.57 -15.05
CA GLY A 165 -0.17 4.83 -15.24
C GLY A 165 -0.32 5.17 -16.72
N PRO A 166 -1.08 6.23 -17.04
CA PRO A 166 -1.28 6.64 -18.42
C PRO A 166 0.01 7.12 -19.07
N ALA A 167 0.11 7.01 -20.40
CA ALA A 167 1.29 7.43 -21.17
C ALA A 167 1.71 8.90 -20.89
N ALA A 168 0.76 9.76 -20.52
CA ALA A 168 1.01 11.16 -20.17
C ALA A 168 1.98 11.36 -18.97
N VAL A 169 2.18 10.33 -18.13
CA VAL A 169 3.10 10.38 -16.99
C VAL A 169 4.24 9.36 -17.08
N ALA A 170 4.47 8.74 -18.24
CA ALA A 170 5.49 7.72 -18.43
C ALA A 170 6.90 8.21 -18.01
N ASP A 171 7.35 9.37 -18.53
CA ASP A 171 8.64 9.97 -18.16
C ASP A 171 8.77 10.18 -16.63
N ARG A 172 7.68 10.56 -15.95
CA ARG A 172 7.67 10.75 -14.49
C ARG A 172 7.73 9.43 -13.73
N LEU A 173 7.07 8.38 -14.24
CA LEU A 173 7.17 7.03 -13.68
C LEU A 173 8.59 6.49 -13.83
N ASP A 174 9.25 6.71 -14.96
CA ASP A 174 10.64 6.31 -15.18
C ASP A 174 11.60 7.05 -14.23
N THR A 175 11.45 8.37 -14.09
CA THR A 175 12.23 9.14 -13.11
C THR A 175 11.99 8.64 -11.69
N LEU A 176 10.72 8.41 -11.31
CA LEU A 176 10.37 7.88 -9.98
C LEU A 176 11.00 6.51 -9.74
N ALA A 177 10.93 5.62 -10.72
CA ALA A 177 11.49 4.28 -10.65
C ALA A 177 13.01 4.33 -10.49
N ALA A 178 13.70 5.24 -11.18
CA ALA A 178 15.13 5.46 -11.01
C ALA A 178 15.47 5.90 -9.58
N THR A 179 14.75 6.88 -9.02
CA THR A 179 14.95 7.34 -7.64
C THR A 179 14.72 6.22 -6.62
N LEU A 180 13.64 5.45 -6.77
CA LEU A 180 13.32 4.34 -5.87
C LEU A 180 14.37 3.22 -5.96
N ARG A 181 14.83 2.88 -7.17
CA ARG A 181 15.89 1.88 -7.37
C ARG A 181 17.22 2.32 -6.77
N ALA A 182 17.57 3.61 -6.87
CA ALA A 182 18.74 4.16 -6.19
C ALA A 182 18.66 4.01 -4.66
N ALA A 183 17.44 4.11 -4.09
CA ALA A 183 17.18 3.86 -2.67
C ALA A 183 17.08 2.36 -2.29
N GLY A 184 17.37 1.45 -3.22
CA GLY A 184 17.36 0.01 -2.99
C GLY A 184 15.98 -0.66 -3.08
N VAL A 185 14.97 0.05 -3.60
CA VAL A 185 13.62 -0.50 -3.83
C VAL A 185 13.55 -1.11 -5.23
N GLY A 186 13.13 -2.37 -5.33
CA GLY A 186 12.82 -2.98 -6.63
C GLY A 186 11.63 -2.27 -7.27
N VAL A 187 11.71 -1.92 -8.55
CA VAL A 187 10.59 -1.26 -9.24
C VAL A 187 10.36 -1.87 -10.60
N ASP A 188 9.11 -2.21 -10.88
CA ASP A 188 8.62 -2.59 -12.20
C ASP A 188 7.49 -1.64 -12.64
N ILE A 189 7.56 -1.19 -13.89
CA ILE A 189 6.49 -0.41 -14.52
C ILE A 189 5.76 -1.35 -15.48
N LEU A 190 4.46 -1.53 -15.27
CA LEU A 190 3.60 -2.41 -16.04
C LEU A 190 2.67 -1.61 -16.96
N ASP A 191 2.10 -2.29 -17.96
CA ASP A 191 1.23 -1.66 -18.95
C ASP A 191 -0.23 -1.47 -18.48
N SER A 192 -0.64 -2.16 -17.42
CA SER A 192 -2.04 -2.22 -16.97
C SER A 192 -2.17 -1.81 -15.51
N GLU A 193 -2.92 -0.73 -15.29
CA GLU A 193 -3.29 -0.23 -13.97
C GLU A 193 -4.07 -1.25 -13.15
N ASP A 194 -5.17 -1.78 -13.71
CA ASP A 194 -5.91 -2.86 -13.06
C ASP A 194 -5.04 -4.12 -12.94
N GLY A 195 -4.16 -4.40 -13.91
CA GLY A 195 -3.22 -5.53 -13.83
C GLY A 195 -2.31 -5.48 -12.60
N VAL A 196 -1.73 -4.31 -12.27
CA VAL A 196 -0.91 -4.10 -11.06
C VAL A 196 -1.70 -4.45 -9.79
N LEU A 197 -2.92 -3.92 -9.67
CA LEU A 197 -3.72 -4.07 -8.46
C LEU A 197 -4.23 -5.51 -8.31
N TRP A 198 -4.82 -6.06 -9.38
CA TRP A 198 -5.44 -7.39 -9.38
C TRP A 198 -4.43 -8.54 -9.30
N LYS A 199 -3.21 -8.35 -9.79
CA LYS A 199 -2.12 -9.34 -9.60
C LYS A 199 -1.85 -9.58 -8.12
N LYS A 200 -1.70 -8.54 -7.29
CA LYS A 200 -1.53 -8.70 -5.84
C LYS A 200 -2.84 -9.12 -5.17
N TYR A 201 -3.96 -8.48 -5.55
CA TYR A 201 -5.25 -8.67 -4.90
C TYR A 201 -5.81 -10.09 -5.06
N SER A 202 -5.63 -10.72 -6.22
CA SER A 202 -6.10 -12.09 -6.50
C SER A 202 -5.49 -13.14 -5.56
N PHE A 203 -4.23 -12.98 -5.18
CA PHE A 203 -3.60 -13.79 -4.14
C PHE A 203 -3.98 -13.34 -2.73
N LEU A 204 -3.94 -12.03 -2.48
CA LEU A 204 -4.14 -11.47 -1.14
C LEU A 204 -5.52 -11.76 -0.59
N LEU A 205 -6.58 -11.59 -1.39
CA LEU A 205 -7.96 -11.70 -0.95
C LEU A 205 -8.32 -13.08 -0.37
N PRO A 206 -8.19 -14.21 -1.09
CA PRO A 206 -8.52 -15.52 -0.55
C PRO A 206 -7.65 -15.89 0.65
N ALA A 207 -6.36 -15.57 0.61
CA ALA A 207 -5.44 -15.82 1.73
C ALA A 207 -5.85 -15.02 2.98
N ALA A 208 -6.08 -13.71 2.85
CA ALA A 208 -6.42 -12.85 3.97
C ALA A 208 -7.76 -13.24 4.61
N LEU A 209 -8.81 -13.43 3.79
CA LEU A 209 -10.14 -13.75 4.29
C LEU A 209 -10.19 -15.12 4.97
N VAL A 210 -9.64 -16.16 4.35
CA VAL A 210 -9.68 -17.52 4.93
C VAL A 210 -8.82 -17.60 6.19
N CYS A 211 -7.59 -17.07 6.17
CA CYS A 211 -6.73 -17.07 7.36
C CYS A 211 -7.34 -16.30 8.53
N ALA A 212 -7.93 -15.12 8.27
CA ALA A 212 -8.58 -14.34 9.33
C ALA A 212 -9.83 -15.05 9.89
N HIS A 213 -10.65 -15.63 9.01
CA HIS A 213 -11.89 -16.32 9.39
C HIS A 213 -11.62 -17.54 10.27
N THR A 214 -10.59 -18.33 9.92
CA THR A 214 -10.25 -19.58 10.60
C THR A 214 -9.21 -19.40 11.71
N ARG A 215 -8.56 -18.23 11.77
CA ARG A 215 -7.40 -17.93 12.64
C ARG A 215 -6.21 -18.87 12.42
N LEU A 216 -6.04 -19.34 11.19
CA LEU A 216 -4.96 -20.24 10.80
C LEU A 216 -3.91 -19.51 9.95
N PRO A 217 -2.61 -19.82 10.12
CA PRO A 217 -1.59 -19.36 9.19
C PRO A 217 -1.80 -19.98 7.80
N ILE A 218 -1.19 -19.39 6.77
CA ILE A 218 -1.46 -19.75 5.36
C ILE A 218 -1.15 -21.23 5.06
N GLY A 219 -0.14 -21.81 5.73
CA GLY A 219 0.25 -23.20 5.52
C GLY A 219 -0.82 -24.21 5.90
N GLU A 220 -1.54 -23.96 6.99
CA GLU A 220 -2.63 -24.83 7.43
C GLU A 220 -3.91 -24.53 6.65
N ALA A 221 -4.25 -23.24 6.51
CA ALA A 221 -5.44 -22.80 5.79
C ALA A 221 -5.51 -23.30 4.34
N ARG A 222 -4.38 -23.29 3.61
CA ARG A 222 -4.34 -23.76 2.23
C ARG A 222 -4.50 -25.28 2.07
N VAL A 223 -4.40 -26.05 3.17
CA VAL A 223 -4.64 -27.49 3.20
C VAL A 223 -6.06 -27.78 3.66
N THR A 224 -6.46 -27.24 4.82
CA THR A 224 -7.75 -27.55 5.46
C THR A 224 -8.93 -26.80 4.85
N HIS A 225 -8.69 -25.65 4.21
CA HIS A 225 -9.71 -24.78 3.63
C HIS A 225 -9.42 -24.39 2.16
N ARG A 226 -8.70 -25.26 1.44
CA ARG A 226 -8.37 -25.09 0.01
C ARG A 226 -9.59 -24.76 -0.85
N ALA A 227 -10.69 -25.49 -0.68
CA ALA A 227 -11.92 -25.29 -1.45
C ALA A 227 -12.47 -23.87 -1.28
N THR A 228 -12.52 -23.36 -0.04
CA THR A 228 -12.95 -21.99 0.25
C THR A 228 -12.04 -20.95 -0.40
N MET A 229 -10.72 -21.14 -0.37
CA MET A 229 -9.78 -20.23 -1.05
C MET A 229 -10.01 -20.22 -2.57
N VAL A 230 -10.24 -21.39 -3.18
CA VAL A 230 -10.53 -21.53 -4.60
C VAL A 230 -11.87 -20.88 -4.97
N ASP A 231 -12.89 -21.01 -4.12
CA ASP A 231 -14.20 -20.39 -4.37
C ASP A 231 -14.10 -18.85 -4.34
N ILE A 232 -13.43 -18.27 -3.33
CA ILE A 232 -13.17 -16.83 -3.27
C ILE A 232 -12.37 -16.36 -4.48
N LEU A 233 -11.35 -17.11 -4.89
CA LEU A 233 -10.56 -16.79 -6.08
C LEU A 233 -11.42 -16.83 -7.36
N ARG A 234 -12.36 -17.77 -7.48
CA ARG A 234 -13.29 -17.85 -8.62
C ARG A 234 -14.23 -16.65 -8.66
N GLU A 235 -14.76 -16.25 -7.51
CA GLU A 235 -15.58 -15.04 -7.37
C GLU A 235 -14.77 -13.79 -7.77
N ALA A 236 -13.57 -13.63 -7.22
CA ALA A 236 -12.68 -12.52 -7.55
C ALA A 236 -12.31 -12.47 -9.04
N ARG A 237 -12.04 -13.63 -9.65
CA ARG A 237 -11.76 -13.75 -11.10
C ARG A 237 -12.93 -13.29 -11.96
N SER A 238 -14.16 -13.59 -11.55
CA SER A 238 -15.35 -13.18 -12.29
C SER A 238 -15.48 -11.65 -12.30
N VAL A 239 -15.22 -11.00 -11.16
CA VAL A 239 -15.19 -9.54 -11.04
C VAL A 239 -14.01 -8.91 -11.77
N ALA A 240 -12.84 -9.54 -11.74
CA ALA A 240 -11.67 -9.06 -12.48
C ALA A 240 -11.88 -9.08 -14.00
N ALA A 241 -12.59 -10.10 -14.51
CA ALA A 241 -12.84 -10.26 -15.94
C ALA A 241 -13.68 -9.12 -16.53
N VAL A 242 -14.67 -8.58 -15.81
CA VAL A 242 -15.46 -7.42 -16.27
C VAL A 242 -14.64 -6.12 -16.31
N ARG A 243 -13.49 -6.10 -15.64
CA ARG A 243 -12.50 -5.01 -15.67
C ARG A 243 -11.39 -5.25 -16.69
N GLY A 244 -11.52 -6.28 -17.53
CA GLY A 244 -10.51 -6.63 -18.54
C GLY A 244 -9.25 -7.29 -17.98
N VAL A 245 -9.26 -7.77 -16.73
CA VAL A 245 -8.13 -8.47 -16.13
C VAL A 245 -8.33 -9.98 -16.22
N ALA A 246 -7.37 -10.66 -16.85
CA ALA A 246 -7.28 -12.11 -16.83
C ALA A 246 -6.51 -12.57 -15.59
N ILE A 247 -7.16 -13.35 -14.73
CA ILE A 247 -6.52 -14.03 -13.60
C ILE A 247 -6.37 -15.51 -13.94
N ASP A 248 -5.14 -16.01 -13.89
CA ASP A 248 -4.83 -17.43 -13.94
C ASP A 248 -4.91 -18.00 -12.51
N PRO A 249 -5.91 -18.84 -12.21
CA PRO A 249 -6.06 -19.39 -10.87
C PRO A 249 -4.90 -20.32 -10.47
N ASP A 250 -4.27 -21.02 -11.41
CA ASP A 250 -3.21 -21.97 -11.09
C ASP A 250 -1.94 -21.26 -10.64
N GLU A 251 -1.59 -20.14 -11.28
CA GLU A 251 -0.47 -19.29 -10.85
C GLU A 251 -0.74 -18.64 -9.48
N VAL A 252 -1.98 -18.20 -9.22
CA VAL A 252 -2.34 -17.65 -7.90
C VAL A 252 -2.22 -18.71 -6.79
N LEU A 253 -2.71 -19.93 -7.06
CA LEU A 253 -2.63 -21.04 -6.10
C LEU A 253 -1.19 -21.50 -5.88
N LYS A 254 -0.36 -21.52 -6.92
CA LYS A 254 1.07 -21.81 -6.83
C LYS A 254 1.81 -20.77 -5.98
N VAL A 255 1.47 -19.48 -6.12
CA VAL A 255 1.98 -18.44 -5.21
C VAL A 255 1.56 -18.74 -3.77
N ALA A 256 0.29 -19.10 -3.53
CA ALA A 256 -0.16 -19.47 -2.19
C ALA A 256 0.57 -20.69 -1.61
N ASP A 257 0.89 -21.68 -2.44
CA ASP A 257 1.59 -22.91 -2.05
C ASP A 257 3.08 -22.67 -1.78
N SER A 258 3.69 -21.69 -2.45
CA SER A 258 5.09 -21.31 -2.24
C SER A 258 5.34 -20.56 -0.92
N ARG A 259 4.29 -20.02 -0.28
CA ARG A 259 4.46 -19.25 0.97
C ARG A 259 4.96 -20.16 2.11
N PRO A 260 5.88 -19.69 2.97
CA PRO A 260 6.24 -20.44 4.18
C PRO A 260 5.03 -20.67 5.07
N ALA A 261 4.93 -21.88 5.64
CA ALA A 261 3.72 -22.33 6.33
C ALA A 261 3.28 -21.45 7.51
N HIS A 262 4.24 -20.83 8.20
CA HIS A 262 4.01 -19.98 9.38
C HIS A 262 3.55 -18.56 9.04
N VAL A 263 3.56 -18.16 7.76
CA VAL A 263 3.19 -16.79 7.36
C VAL A 263 1.72 -16.53 7.66
N LYS A 264 1.46 -15.38 8.27
CA LYS A 264 0.10 -14.87 8.53
C LYS A 264 -0.13 -13.62 7.68
N PRO A 265 -1.23 -13.55 6.90
CA PRO A 265 -1.62 -12.32 6.22
C PRO A 265 -1.88 -11.18 7.22
N SER A 266 -1.72 -9.93 6.77
CA SER A 266 -1.90 -8.74 7.63
C SER A 266 -3.28 -8.66 8.29
N LEU A 267 -4.33 -9.14 7.61
CA LEU A 267 -5.69 -9.17 8.16
C LEU A 267 -5.79 -10.08 9.41
N LEU A 268 -5.16 -11.25 9.39
CA LEU A 268 -5.06 -12.14 10.55
C LEU A 268 -4.17 -11.52 11.64
N PHE A 269 -3.05 -10.90 11.25
CA PHE A 269 -2.19 -10.20 12.20
C PHE A 269 -2.96 -9.10 12.96
N ASP A 270 -3.76 -8.30 12.25
CA ASP A 270 -4.59 -7.26 12.86
C ASP A 270 -5.66 -7.86 13.79
N LEU A 271 -6.29 -8.96 13.37
CA LEU A 271 -7.22 -9.70 14.22
C LEU A 271 -6.55 -10.14 15.53
N GLU A 272 -5.39 -10.78 15.48
CA GLU A 272 -4.69 -11.29 16.66
C GLU A 272 -4.19 -10.20 17.60
N ASN A 273 -3.80 -9.03 17.06
CA ASN A 273 -3.18 -7.95 17.84
C ASN A 273 -4.15 -6.87 18.34
N GLY A 274 -5.47 -7.02 18.14
CA GLY A 274 -6.40 -5.99 18.61
C GLY A 274 -6.59 -4.83 17.64
N HIS A 275 -6.01 -4.87 16.44
CA HIS A 275 -6.09 -3.76 15.50
C HIS A 275 -7.38 -3.83 14.66
N PRO A 276 -7.88 -2.67 14.19
CA PRO A 276 -8.92 -2.64 13.17
C PRO A 276 -8.48 -3.37 11.91
N MET A 277 -9.31 -4.30 11.45
CA MET A 277 -9.08 -5.09 10.24
C MET A 277 -9.51 -4.32 8.98
N GLU A 278 -8.79 -4.51 7.87
CA GLU A 278 -9.14 -3.98 6.55
C GLU A 278 -10.15 -4.86 5.78
N VAL A 279 -11.18 -5.39 6.47
CA VAL A 279 -12.17 -6.30 5.86
C VAL A 279 -12.94 -5.61 4.74
N ASP A 280 -13.40 -4.37 4.98
CA ASP A 280 -14.14 -3.59 3.99
C ASP A 280 -13.28 -3.25 2.76
N ALA A 281 -12.04 -2.81 2.96
CA ALA A 281 -11.13 -2.44 1.87
C ALA A 281 -10.69 -3.64 0.99
N LEU A 282 -10.81 -4.86 1.52
CA LEU A 282 -10.52 -6.09 0.79
C LEU A 282 -11.78 -6.79 0.31
N GLY A 283 -12.53 -7.40 1.22
CA GLY A 283 -13.72 -8.17 0.88
C GLY A 283 -14.89 -7.27 0.50
N GLY A 284 -15.16 -6.20 1.27
CA GLY A 284 -16.21 -5.23 0.96
C GLY A 284 -16.05 -4.60 -0.43
N ALA A 285 -14.81 -4.28 -0.81
CA ALA A 285 -14.46 -3.82 -2.16
C ALA A 285 -14.86 -4.82 -3.26
N LEU A 286 -14.60 -6.13 -3.06
CA LEU A 286 -15.09 -7.14 -3.99
C LEU A 286 -16.61 -7.14 -4.08
N LEU A 287 -17.29 -7.12 -2.94
CA LEU A 287 -18.76 -7.19 -2.89
C LEU A 287 -19.41 -5.99 -3.60
N ARG A 288 -18.85 -4.78 -3.44
CA ARG A 288 -19.32 -3.59 -4.15
C ARG A 288 -19.13 -3.73 -5.67
N ALA A 289 -17.92 -4.08 -6.10
CA ALA A 289 -17.61 -4.27 -7.52
C ALA A 289 -18.44 -5.40 -8.15
N ALA A 290 -18.69 -6.49 -7.41
CA ALA A 290 -19.50 -7.61 -7.87
C ALA A 290 -20.98 -7.21 -8.04
N ARG A 291 -21.54 -6.49 -7.06
CA ARG A 291 -22.91 -5.97 -7.14
C ARG A 291 -23.09 -5.06 -8.35
N ASP A 292 -22.15 -4.14 -8.60
CA ASP A 292 -22.22 -3.22 -9.72
C ASP A 292 -22.11 -3.95 -11.08
N ALA A 293 -21.47 -5.12 -11.10
CA ALA A 293 -21.34 -5.99 -12.26
C ALA A 293 -22.45 -7.08 -12.37
N GLY A 294 -23.35 -7.20 -11.40
CA GLY A 294 -24.35 -8.27 -11.35
C GLY A 294 -23.76 -9.68 -11.16
N ILE A 295 -22.64 -9.79 -10.44
CA ILE A 295 -21.93 -11.05 -10.18
C ILE A 295 -22.20 -11.51 -8.74
N ASP A 296 -22.57 -12.78 -8.58
CA ASP A 296 -22.76 -13.39 -7.26
C ASP A 296 -21.41 -13.75 -6.61
N THR A 297 -21.24 -13.37 -5.34
CA THR A 297 -20.06 -13.69 -4.53
C THR A 297 -20.43 -14.25 -3.15
N PRO A 298 -21.19 -15.36 -3.09
CA PRO A 298 -21.78 -15.86 -1.83
C PRO A 298 -20.75 -16.29 -0.78
N VAL A 299 -19.62 -16.87 -1.18
CA VAL A 299 -18.58 -17.33 -0.26
C VAL A 299 -17.86 -16.14 0.37
N THR A 300 -17.48 -15.17 -0.46
CA THR A 300 -16.87 -13.91 0.03
C THR A 300 -17.85 -13.15 0.92
N ALA A 301 -19.11 -13.02 0.52
CA ALA A 301 -20.12 -12.27 1.29
C ALA A 301 -20.32 -12.84 2.70
N ARG A 302 -20.41 -14.16 2.83
CA ARG A 302 -20.53 -14.82 4.13
C ARG A 302 -19.32 -14.55 5.03
N ILE A 303 -18.11 -14.75 4.51
CA ILE A 303 -16.87 -14.58 5.30
C ILE A 303 -16.67 -13.12 5.70
N VAL A 304 -16.98 -12.18 4.80
CA VAL A 304 -16.94 -10.74 5.10
C VAL A 304 -17.90 -10.40 6.22
N ALA A 305 -19.16 -10.86 6.17
CA ALA A 305 -20.13 -10.60 7.22
C ALA A 305 -19.68 -11.15 8.59
N ASP A 306 -19.13 -12.37 8.63
CA ASP A 306 -18.60 -12.97 9.87
C ASP A 306 -17.44 -12.13 10.44
N LEU A 307 -16.51 -11.71 9.59
CA LEU A 307 -15.34 -10.92 9.99
C LEU A 307 -15.72 -9.49 10.41
N GLU A 308 -16.69 -8.87 9.75
CA GLU A 308 -17.21 -7.54 10.13
C GLU A 308 -17.92 -7.58 11.47
N ALA A 309 -18.70 -8.63 11.75
CA ALA A 309 -19.32 -8.82 13.06
C ALA A 309 -18.26 -8.89 14.18
N VAL A 310 -17.16 -9.61 13.94
CA VAL A 310 -16.02 -9.66 14.86
C VAL A 310 -15.33 -8.29 14.97
N ASN A 311 -15.14 -7.57 13.87
CA ASN A 311 -14.50 -6.25 13.87
C ASN A 311 -15.32 -5.25 14.69
N ASN A 312 -16.64 -5.19 14.45
CA ASN A 312 -17.56 -4.25 15.09
C ASN A 312 -17.71 -4.51 16.59
N ALA A 313 -17.77 -5.79 16.99
CA ALA A 313 -17.85 -6.16 18.41
C ALA A 313 -16.60 -5.76 19.23
N ARG A 314 -15.48 -5.44 18.57
CA ARG A 314 -14.23 -5.00 19.21
C ARG A 314 -14.07 -3.50 19.23
N THR A 315 -14.76 -2.78 18.34
CA THR A 315 -14.71 -1.32 18.22
C THR A 315 -15.85 -0.63 18.97
N ALA A 316 -16.88 -1.37 19.37
CA ALA A 316 -17.97 -0.92 20.23
C ALA A 316 -17.54 -0.90 21.71
#